data_AF-A0AA48MAA1-F1
#
_entry.id   AF-A0AA48MAA1-F1
#
_cell.length_a   1.000
_cell.length_b   1.000
_cell.length_c   1.000
_cell.angle_alpha   90.00
_cell.angle_beta   90.00
_cell.angle_gamma   90.00
#
_symmetry.space_group_name_H-M   'P 1'
#
loop_
_entity.id
_entity.type
_entity.pdbx_description
1 polymer ?
#
loop_
_entity_poly.entity_id
_entity_poly.type
_entity_poly.pdbx_seq_one_letter_code
_entity_poly.pdbx_strand_id
1 'polypeptide(L)'
;MYRLLRAGMVITALALLAGCSENERSKPVTPAVTAAAIPGDLTYQDVLQKGEVVHNLAMTADARQVWVGTHSGLYSSAGGGLWGLLFPQLEQEDVAGWYVDPQNPRQIFMAGSDGVMRSTDGGETWNRADEGLPKPANIRSFIGTREGDQIRLFAFVTGEGIYQSSDEGDQWKMWLPLDQEVYAMDYNPLEDRLYVAAQYNLLYHESGQWYTETVPNVQQIYCLAVDRTTGILAVATEQGIMEKEDGEWRPLAAKAPEKLIVVAPGAGPYRWVGIGESAFVYALTDDKWTKWN
;
A
#
# COMPACT_ATOMS: atom_id res chain seq x y z
N MET A 1 -7.11 29.54 -57.29
CA MET A 1 -6.18 29.62 -58.44
C MET A 1 -4.78 29.22 -57.98
N TYR A 2 -3.95 28.71 -58.87
CA TYR A 2 -2.72 27.94 -58.57
C TYR A 2 -1.46 28.78 -58.27
N ARG A 3 -0.44 28.10 -57.70
CA ARG A 3 1.02 28.39 -57.63
C ARG A 3 1.55 29.10 -56.37
N LEU A 4 2.74 28.75 -55.82
CA LEU A 4 3.54 27.50 -55.87
C LEU A 4 4.59 27.53 -54.73
N LEU A 5 5.03 26.34 -54.30
CA LEU A 5 6.10 26.04 -53.34
C LEU A 5 7.39 26.89 -53.43
N ARG A 6 8.06 27.09 -52.27
CA ARG A 6 9.51 26.85 -52.13
C ARG A 6 9.87 26.39 -50.71
N ALA A 7 10.58 25.26 -50.62
CA ALA A 7 11.22 24.77 -49.41
C ALA A 7 12.67 25.28 -49.32
N GLY A 8 13.24 25.30 -48.11
CA GLY A 8 14.62 25.72 -47.86
C GLY A 8 15.15 25.10 -46.56
N MET A 9 15.63 23.87 -46.65
CA MET A 9 16.32 23.16 -45.56
C MET A 9 17.80 23.57 -45.54
N VAL A 10 18.35 23.91 -44.38
CA VAL A 10 19.81 24.07 -44.20
C VAL A 10 20.28 23.11 -43.12
N ILE A 11 21.17 22.21 -43.53
CA ILE A 11 21.96 21.35 -42.65
C ILE A 11 23.32 22.03 -42.46
N THR A 12 23.85 22.06 -41.24
CA THR A 12 25.29 22.27 -41.02
C THR A 12 25.72 21.45 -39.81
N ALA A 13 26.96 20.94 -39.85
CA ALA A 13 27.32 19.69 -39.18
C ALA A 13 28.07 19.86 -37.83
N LEU A 14 28.17 18.72 -37.14
CA LEU A 14 28.98 18.39 -35.97
C LEU A 14 30.29 19.19 -35.78
N ALA A 15 30.58 19.50 -34.51
CA ALA A 15 31.94 19.55 -33.98
C ALA A 15 32.02 18.88 -32.59
N LEU A 16 33.02 18.02 -32.41
CA LEU A 16 33.33 17.17 -31.26
C LEU A 16 34.86 17.17 -31.09
N LEU A 17 35.50 17.24 -29.93
CA LEU A 17 35.09 17.33 -28.50
C LEU A 17 35.94 18.49 -27.85
N ALA A 18 36.15 18.70 -26.54
CA ALA A 18 35.98 17.89 -25.34
C ALA A 18 35.94 18.75 -24.06
N GLY A 19 35.40 18.18 -22.97
CA GLY A 19 35.98 18.31 -21.63
C GLY A 19 35.88 19.65 -20.89
N CYS A 20 34.88 19.77 -20.02
CA CYS A 20 35.15 19.94 -18.58
C CYS A 20 33.89 19.59 -17.77
N SER A 21 33.99 18.54 -16.97
CA SER A 21 32.97 18.16 -15.98
C SER A 21 33.18 18.94 -14.69
N GLU A 22 32.14 19.55 -14.15
CA GLU A 22 32.15 19.92 -12.73
C GLU A 22 30.75 19.80 -12.11
N ASN A 23 30.52 18.64 -11.48
CA ASN A 23 29.56 18.35 -10.42
C ASN A 23 28.38 19.32 -10.27
N GLU A 24 27.26 19.01 -10.94
CA GLU A 24 25.98 19.20 -10.27
C GLU A 24 26.01 18.35 -8.99
N ARG A 25 26.19 19.02 -7.85
CA ARG A 25 25.96 18.37 -6.56
C ARG A 25 24.54 17.89 -6.56
N SER A 26 24.36 16.57 -6.51
CA SER A 26 23.09 15.97 -6.14
C SER A 26 22.57 16.71 -4.91
N LYS A 27 21.38 17.30 -5.01
CA LYS A 27 20.67 17.77 -3.82
C LYS A 27 20.59 16.56 -2.89
N PRO A 28 20.88 16.70 -1.59
CA PRO A 28 20.68 15.60 -0.68
C PRO A 28 19.23 15.16 -0.81
N VAL A 29 19.02 13.90 -1.17
CA VAL A 29 17.73 13.24 -1.00
C VAL A 29 17.49 13.29 0.50
N THR A 30 16.62 14.20 0.94
CA THR A 30 16.09 14.20 2.31
C THR A 30 15.64 12.77 2.58
N PRO A 31 16.08 12.13 3.67
CA PRO A 31 15.78 10.73 3.87
C PRO A 31 14.26 10.52 3.86
N ALA A 32 13.81 9.39 3.31
CA ALA A 32 12.45 8.91 3.50
C ALA A 32 12.11 8.93 4.99
N VAL A 33 10.82 9.12 5.34
CA VAL A 33 10.31 9.34 6.72
C VAL A 33 11.25 8.72 7.72
N THR A 34 12.12 9.56 8.29
CA THR A 34 12.96 9.10 9.38
C THR A 34 12.02 9.06 10.55
N ALA A 35 11.40 7.89 10.73
CA ALA A 35 10.75 7.49 11.95
C ALA A 35 11.69 7.90 13.08
N ALA A 36 11.36 9.03 13.73
CA ALA A 36 12.25 9.66 14.69
C ALA A 36 12.51 8.65 15.78
N ALA A 37 13.77 8.18 15.88
CA ALA A 37 14.16 6.87 16.44
C ALA A 37 13.15 6.33 17.44
N ILE A 38 12.19 5.53 16.94
CA ILE A 38 10.96 5.22 17.69
C ILE A 38 11.39 4.58 19.00
N PRO A 39 11.04 5.17 20.16
CA PRO A 39 11.32 4.55 21.44
C PRO A 39 10.51 3.25 21.53
N GLY A 40 11.17 2.13 21.20
CA GLY A 40 10.59 0.81 21.36
C GLY A 40 10.54 0.46 22.83
N ASP A 41 9.38 0.65 23.46
CA ASP A 41 9.12 0.23 24.84
C ASP A 41 8.03 -0.84 24.95
N LEU A 42 7.31 -1.12 23.84
CA LEU A 42 6.29 -2.16 23.75
C LEU A 42 6.90 -3.46 23.21
N THR A 43 6.48 -4.61 23.76
CA THR A 43 6.60 -5.88 23.03
C THR A 43 5.48 -5.97 22.00
N TYR A 44 5.60 -6.89 21.05
CA TYR A 44 4.51 -7.15 20.10
C TYR A 44 3.21 -7.63 20.79
N GLN A 45 3.29 -8.29 21.95
CA GLN A 45 2.07 -8.66 22.70
C GLN A 45 1.36 -7.44 23.31
N ASP A 46 2.12 -6.40 23.70
CA ASP A 46 1.54 -5.13 24.14
C ASP A 46 0.85 -4.40 22.98
N VAL A 47 1.38 -4.50 21.74
CA VAL A 47 0.71 -3.98 20.53
C VAL A 47 -0.64 -4.66 20.31
N LEU A 48 -0.72 -5.99 20.44
CA LEU A 48 -1.99 -6.71 20.32
C LEU A 48 -2.97 -6.36 21.45
N GLN A 49 -2.48 -6.21 22.68
CA GLN A 49 -3.33 -5.88 23.82
C GLN A 49 -3.85 -4.43 23.76
N LYS A 50 -3.07 -3.48 23.23
CA LYS A 50 -3.43 -2.06 23.12
C LYS A 50 -4.19 -1.73 21.84
N GLY A 51 -3.81 -2.33 20.72
CA GLY A 51 -4.42 -2.11 19.39
C GLY A 51 -5.66 -2.98 19.12
N GLU A 52 -5.93 -3.97 19.97
CA GLU A 52 -6.99 -4.98 19.84
C GLU A 52 -6.86 -5.86 18.59
N VAL A 53 -7.37 -5.39 17.45
CA VAL A 53 -7.44 -6.13 16.18
C VAL A 53 -6.46 -5.53 15.20
N VAL A 54 -5.63 -6.38 14.59
CA VAL A 54 -4.76 -5.97 13.47
C VAL A 54 -5.55 -5.96 12.17
N HIS A 55 -5.44 -4.88 11.40
CA HIS A 55 -6.15 -4.73 10.12
C HIS A 55 -5.25 -4.95 8.91
N ASN A 56 -3.98 -4.58 8.99
CA ASN A 56 -3.08 -4.43 7.85
C ASN A 56 -1.60 -4.41 8.29
N LEU A 57 -0.72 -4.32 7.30
CA LEU A 57 0.70 -4.55 7.41
C LEU A 57 1.43 -3.79 6.29
N ALA A 58 2.59 -3.20 6.56
CA ALA A 58 3.52 -2.77 5.53
C ALA A 58 4.98 -2.90 5.99
N MET A 59 5.90 -3.04 5.05
CA MET A 59 7.34 -2.92 5.29
C MET A 59 7.84 -1.56 4.78
N THR A 60 8.77 -0.93 5.50
CA THR A 60 9.42 0.30 5.01
C THR A 60 10.29 0.01 3.78
N ALA A 61 10.43 0.98 2.88
CA ALA A 61 11.19 0.80 1.63
C ALA A 61 12.69 0.48 1.85
N ASP A 62 13.25 0.80 3.02
CA ASP A 62 14.62 0.43 3.42
C ASP A 62 14.72 -0.95 4.10
N ALA A 63 13.59 -1.68 4.19
CA ALA A 63 13.46 -3.00 4.79
C ALA A 63 13.91 -3.10 6.27
N ARG A 64 13.84 -1.99 7.02
CA ARG A 64 14.24 -1.95 8.44
C ARG A 64 13.10 -2.00 9.43
N GLN A 65 11.89 -1.61 9.03
CA GLN A 65 10.73 -1.59 9.91
C GLN A 65 9.53 -2.25 9.25
N VAL A 66 8.68 -2.82 10.11
CA VAL A 66 7.33 -3.24 9.77
C VAL A 66 6.35 -2.34 10.53
N TRP A 67 5.33 -1.87 9.82
CA TRP A 67 4.21 -1.11 10.38
C TRP A 67 2.96 -1.98 10.41
N VAL A 68 2.16 -1.82 11.47
CA VAL A 68 0.94 -2.57 11.74
C VAL A 68 -0.14 -1.58 12.18
N GLY A 69 -1.21 -1.46 11.40
CA GLY A 69 -2.41 -0.71 11.78
C GLY A 69 -3.37 -1.60 12.54
N THR A 70 -3.99 -1.00 13.54
CA THR A 70 -4.88 -1.68 14.47
C THR A 70 -6.13 -0.84 14.71
N HIS A 71 -7.06 -1.37 15.49
CA HIS A 71 -8.25 -0.65 15.92
C HIS A 71 -7.94 0.47 16.94
N SER A 72 -6.69 0.57 17.41
CA SER A 72 -6.22 1.64 18.30
C SER A 72 -4.74 1.95 18.05
N GLY A 73 -4.50 2.52 16.87
CA GLY A 73 -3.24 3.14 16.46
C GLY A 73 -2.43 2.41 15.41
N LEU A 74 -1.44 3.13 14.89
CA LEU A 74 -0.43 2.66 13.93
C LEU A 74 0.89 2.44 14.67
N TYR A 75 1.35 1.18 14.71
CA TYR A 75 2.56 0.78 15.42
C TYR A 75 3.66 0.44 14.42
N SER A 76 4.92 0.67 14.82
CA SER A 76 6.10 0.32 14.03
C SER A 76 7.11 -0.44 14.89
N SER A 77 7.77 -1.43 14.29
CA SER A 77 8.92 -2.10 14.93
C SER A 77 10.07 -1.10 15.10
N ALA A 78 10.64 -1.04 16.31
CA ALA A 78 11.81 -0.25 16.67
C ALA A 78 13.12 -1.06 16.66
N GLY A 79 13.01 -2.38 16.46
CA GLY A 79 14.13 -3.33 16.44
C GLY A 79 14.36 -4.00 17.79
N GLY A 80 15.07 -5.13 17.77
CA GLY A 80 15.40 -5.89 18.99
C GLY A 80 14.20 -6.57 19.66
N GLY A 81 13.12 -6.84 18.93
CA GLY A 81 11.87 -7.39 19.50
C GLY A 81 10.85 -6.33 19.95
N LEU A 82 11.18 -5.04 19.81
CA LEU A 82 10.43 -3.93 20.38
C LEU A 82 9.69 -3.11 19.33
N TRP A 83 8.60 -2.49 19.77
CA TRP A 83 7.61 -1.77 18.99
C TRP A 83 7.25 -0.46 19.69
N GLY A 84 6.71 0.49 18.94
CA GLY A 84 6.15 1.73 19.48
C GLY A 84 5.08 2.30 18.56
N LEU A 85 4.25 3.21 19.09
CA LEU A 85 3.35 4.01 18.26
C LEU A 85 4.19 4.84 17.27
N LEU A 86 3.84 4.79 15.98
CA LEU A 86 4.51 5.57 14.95
C LEU A 86 4.17 7.06 15.10
N PHE A 87 2.93 7.36 15.47
CA PHE A 87 2.43 8.72 15.73
C PHE A 87 1.60 8.71 17.03
N PRO A 88 2.02 9.38 18.11
CA PRO A 88 1.29 9.42 19.38
C PRO A 88 -0.14 9.95 19.29
N GLN A 89 -0.40 10.84 18.32
CA GLN A 89 -1.72 11.42 18.04
C GLN A 89 -2.75 10.41 17.51
N LEU A 90 -2.31 9.17 17.20
CA LEU A 90 -3.16 8.07 16.75
C LEU A 90 -3.41 7.03 17.84
N GLU A 91 -2.98 7.29 19.08
CA GLU A 91 -3.40 6.47 20.21
C GLU A 91 -4.93 6.53 20.31
N GLN A 92 -5.60 5.37 20.22
CA GLN A 92 -7.07 5.19 20.14
C GLN A 92 -7.74 5.53 18.80
N GLU A 93 -6.99 5.88 17.76
CA GLU A 93 -7.53 6.05 16.39
C GLU A 93 -7.56 4.70 15.65
N ASP A 94 -8.66 4.40 14.96
CA ASP A 94 -8.80 3.20 14.13
C ASP A 94 -8.05 3.35 12.80
N VAL A 95 -7.14 2.44 12.46
CA VAL A 95 -6.25 2.55 11.29
C VAL A 95 -6.52 1.43 10.29
N ALA A 96 -7.54 1.64 9.45
CA ALA A 96 -7.94 0.73 8.38
C ALA A 96 -6.96 0.72 7.18
N GLY A 97 -6.18 1.79 6.98
CA GLY A 97 -5.09 1.82 5.99
C GLY A 97 -4.34 3.14 5.93
N TRP A 98 -3.21 3.14 5.21
CA TRP A 98 -2.39 4.32 4.94
C TRP A 98 -1.78 4.30 3.54
N TYR A 99 -1.31 5.47 3.12
CA TYR A 99 -0.46 5.64 1.94
C TYR A 99 0.64 6.65 2.26
N VAL A 100 1.90 6.26 2.03
CA VAL A 100 3.05 7.17 2.06
C VAL A 100 3.48 7.41 0.63
N ASP A 101 3.59 8.68 0.23
CA ASP A 101 4.06 9.01 -1.12
C ASP A 101 5.56 8.64 -1.29
N PRO A 102 5.93 7.76 -2.24
CA PRO A 102 7.33 7.39 -2.46
C PRO A 102 8.19 8.53 -3.01
N GLN A 103 7.61 9.58 -3.61
CA GLN A 103 8.36 10.75 -4.10
C GLN A 103 8.48 11.87 -3.07
N ASN A 104 7.48 12.04 -2.20
CA ASN A 104 7.51 12.97 -1.06
C ASN A 104 7.08 12.26 0.23
N PRO A 105 7.97 11.54 0.93
CA PRO A 105 7.57 10.74 2.08
C PRO A 105 6.98 11.54 3.26
N ARG A 106 7.12 12.87 3.30
CA ARG A 106 6.43 13.73 4.30
C ARG A 106 4.91 13.78 4.07
N GLN A 107 4.47 13.44 2.86
CA GLN A 107 3.07 13.35 2.49
C GLN A 107 2.54 11.95 2.78
N ILE A 108 1.66 11.88 3.77
CA ILE A 108 1.09 10.64 4.29
C ILE A 108 -0.42 10.80 4.39
N PHE A 109 -1.13 9.74 4.02
CA PHE A 109 -2.57 9.60 4.18
C PHE A 109 -2.87 8.44 5.09
N MET A 110 -3.91 8.57 5.91
CA MET A 110 -4.45 7.48 6.71
C MET A 110 -5.97 7.54 6.70
N ALA A 111 -6.60 6.39 6.91
CA ALA A 111 -8.04 6.27 6.96
C ALA A 111 -8.50 5.26 8.00
N GLY A 112 -9.71 5.49 8.52
CA GLY A 112 -10.37 4.63 9.50
C GLY A 112 -11.86 4.95 9.64
N SER A 113 -12.42 4.58 10.78
CA SER A 113 -13.84 4.80 11.14
C SER A 113 -14.36 6.23 10.95
N ASP A 114 -13.50 7.24 11.16
CA ASP A 114 -13.85 8.66 11.08
C ASP A 114 -13.51 9.35 9.74
N GLY A 115 -13.08 8.60 8.71
CA GLY A 115 -12.76 9.12 7.38
C GLY A 115 -11.25 9.18 7.09
N VAL A 116 -10.82 10.15 6.27
CA VAL A 116 -9.43 10.26 5.77
C VAL A 116 -8.72 11.50 6.33
N MET A 117 -7.47 11.31 6.76
CA MET A 117 -6.57 12.33 7.26
C MET A 117 -5.30 12.40 6.40
N ARG A 118 -4.78 13.62 6.17
CA ARG A 118 -3.57 13.92 5.42
C ARG A 118 -2.56 14.67 6.29
N SER A 119 -1.33 14.18 6.30
CA SER A 119 -0.14 14.89 6.75
C SER A 119 0.65 15.41 5.55
N THR A 120 1.33 16.54 5.72
CA THR A 120 2.33 17.06 4.75
C THR A 120 3.71 17.30 5.38
N ASP A 121 3.87 17.02 6.67
CA ASP A 121 5.08 17.28 7.44
C ASP A 121 5.83 16.00 7.88
N GLY A 122 5.28 14.82 7.64
CA GLY A 122 5.82 13.53 8.06
C GLY A 122 5.05 12.86 9.19
N GLY A 123 3.85 13.35 9.49
CA GLY A 123 2.93 12.84 10.50
C GLY A 123 3.00 13.60 11.83
N GLU A 124 3.67 14.77 11.85
CA GLU A 124 3.69 15.67 13.00
C GLU A 124 2.32 16.35 13.19
N THR A 125 1.67 16.73 12.08
CA THR A 125 0.30 17.27 12.08
C THR A 125 -0.56 16.63 10.98
N TRP A 126 -1.87 16.58 11.25
CA TRP A 126 -2.85 15.92 10.40
C TRP A 126 -4.06 16.83 10.16
N ASN A 127 -4.53 16.87 8.92
CA ASN A 127 -5.69 17.65 8.48
C ASN A 127 -6.70 16.72 7.79
N ARG A 128 -7.98 17.10 7.81
CA ARG A 128 -9.04 16.37 7.08
C ARG A 128 -8.77 16.38 5.58
N ALA A 129 -8.94 15.23 4.94
CA ALA A 129 -8.84 15.02 3.50
C ALA A 129 -9.95 14.06 3.03
N ASP A 130 -11.18 14.35 3.46
CA ASP A 130 -12.38 13.50 3.35
C ASP A 130 -13.57 14.20 2.66
N GLU A 131 -13.35 15.33 1.97
CA GLU A 131 -14.46 16.07 1.35
C GLU A 131 -15.08 15.25 0.21
N GLY A 132 -16.41 15.16 0.18
CA GLY A 132 -17.14 14.29 -0.76
C GLY A 132 -17.35 12.85 -0.29
N LEU A 133 -16.72 12.42 0.82
CA LEU A 133 -17.11 11.19 1.51
C LEU A 133 -18.43 11.37 2.30
N PRO A 134 -19.22 10.29 2.49
CA PRO A 134 -20.38 10.29 3.38
C PRO A 134 -19.97 10.56 4.82
N LYS A 135 -20.91 10.97 5.69
CA LYS A 135 -20.60 11.32 7.09
C LYS A 135 -21.58 10.63 8.05
N PRO A 136 -21.12 9.70 8.90
CA PRO A 136 -19.74 9.22 9.07
C PRO A 136 -19.22 8.39 7.88
N ALA A 137 -17.90 8.41 7.65
CA ALA A 137 -17.22 7.61 6.64
C ALA A 137 -16.50 6.43 7.29
N ASN A 138 -17.21 5.33 7.55
CA ASN A 138 -16.61 4.12 8.12
C ASN A 138 -15.79 3.37 7.06
N ILE A 139 -14.51 3.74 6.91
CA ILE A 139 -13.60 3.18 5.93
C ILE A 139 -12.99 1.89 6.48
N ARG A 140 -13.25 0.75 5.82
CA ARG A 140 -12.77 -0.57 6.25
C ARG A 140 -11.51 -1.03 5.53
N SER A 141 -11.16 -0.40 4.41
CA SER A 141 -9.88 -0.58 3.72
C SER A 141 -9.53 0.69 2.95
N PHE A 142 -8.23 1.01 2.86
CA PHE A 142 -7.72 2.22 2.21
C PHE A 142 -6.36 1.94 1.57
N ILE A 143 -6.18 2.41 0.34
CA ILE A 143 -4.94 2.27 -0.43
C ILE A 143 -4.68 3.54 -1.26
N GLY A 144 -3.44 3.70 -1.70
CA GLY A 144 -3.06 4.74 -2.65
C GLY A 144 -2.04 4.24 -3.66
N THR A 145 -1.97 4.93 -4.79
CA THR A 145 -1.00 4.72 -5.86
C THR A 145 -0.53 6.06 -6.42
N ARG A 146 0.66 6.08 -7.03
CA ARG A 146 1.20 7.26 -7.72
C ARG A 146 1.26 7.00 -9.22
N GLU A 147 0.59 7.85 -9.97
CA GLU A 147 0.48 7.82 -11.42
C GLU A 147 1.20 9.05 -11.99
N GLY A 148 2.52 8.92 -12.18
CA GLY A 148 3.39 10.05 -12.48
C GLY A 148 3.41 11.08 -11.34
N ASP A 149 3.00 12.31 -11.63
CA ASP A 149 2.96 13.41 -10.65
C ASP A 149 1.68 13.41 -9.79
N GLN A 150 0.68 12.58 -10.09
CA GLN A 150 -0.59 12.51 -9.34
C GLN A 150 -0.62 11.36 -8.34
N ILE A 151 -1.24 11.58 -7.18
CA ILE A 151 -1.63 10.51 -6.24
C ILE A 151 -3.12 10.21 -6.44
N ARG A 152 -3.44 8.93 -6.65
CA ARG A 152 -4.81 8.42 -6.65
C ARG A 152 -5.02 7.61 -5.38
N LEU A 153 -6.11 7.90 -4.66
CA LEU A 153 -6.47 7.25 -3.40
C LEU A 153 -7.81 6.52 -3.55
N PHE A 154 -7.95 5.38 -2.87
CA PHE A 154 -9.17 4.59 -2.86
C PHE A 154 -9.56 4.24 -1.43
N ALA A 155 -10.85 4.40 -1.10
CA ALA A 155 -11.41 4.14 0.22
C ALA A 155 -12.68 3.29 0.06
N PHE A 156 -12.73 2.11 0.69
CA PHE A 156 -13.96 1.33 0.76
C PHE A 156 -14.74 1.76 2.00
N VAL A 157 -15.90 2.37 1.78
CA VAL A 157 -16.83 2.80 2.83
C VAL A 157 -17.89 1.72 3.04
N THR A 158 -17.97 1.25 4.27
CA THR A 158 -18.85 0.16 4.69
C THR A 158 -20.32 0.48 4.42
N GLY A 159 -21.00 -0.39 3.68
CA GLY A 159 -22.43 -0.23 3.33
C GLY A 159 -22.71 0.66 2.12
N GLU A 160 -21.67 1.17 1.43
CA GLU A 160 -21.83 1.98 0.22
C GLU A 160 -21.00 1.46 -0.96
N GLY A 161 -19.68 1.29 -0.77
CA GLY A 161 -18.76 0.89 -1.83
C GLY A 161 -17.47 1.70 -1.83
N ILE A 162 -16.83 1.76 -3.00
CA ILE A 162 -15.47 2.29 -3.17
C ILE A 162 -15.54 3.71 -3.70
N TYR A 163 -14.98 4.62 -2.91
CA TYR A 163 -14.74 6.01 -3.27
C TYR A 163 -13.31 6.19 -3.79
N GLN A 164 -13.11 7.14 -4.70
CA GLN A 164 -11.82 7.52 -5.25
C GLN A 164 -11.59 9.03 -5.13
N SER A 165 -10.36 9.43 -4.80
CA SER A 165 -9.83 10.78 -5.05
C SER A 165 -8.68 10.71 -6.08
N SER A 166 -8.60 11.72 -6.93
CA SER A 166 -7.52 11.93 -7.91
C SER A 166 -6.75 13.24 -7.68
N ASP A 167 -6.99 13.86 -6.54
CA ASP A 167 -6.52 15.18 -6.11
C ASP A 167 -6.06 15.12 -4.65
N GLU A 168 -5.34 14.04 -4.30
CA GLU A 168 -4.64 13.92 -3.02
C GLU A 168 -5.56 14.06 -1.78
N GLY A 169 -6.79 13.54 -1.89
CA GLY A 169 -7.80 13.55 -0.84
C GLY A 169 -8.63 14.84 -0.75
N ASP A 170 -8.38 15.83 -1.60
CA ASP A 170 -9.09 17.11 -1.57
C ASP A 170 -10.57 16.96 -2.02
N GLN A 171 -10.88 16.03 -2.94
CA GLN A 171 -12.25 15.63 -3.28
C GLN A 171 -12.39 14.13 -3.53
N TRP A 172 -13.41 13.54 -2.94
CA TRP A 172 -13.80 12.14 -3.12
C TRP A 172 -15.10 12.00 -3.89
N LYS A 173 -15.18 10.96 -4.72
CA LYS A 173 -16.40 10.59 -5.47
C LYS A 173 -16.60 9.09 -5.35
N MET A 174 -17.85 8.65 -5.20
CA MET A 174 -18.19 7.24 -5.34
C MET A 174 -17.76 6.79 -6.74
N TRP A 175 -16.84 5.82 -6.79
CA TRP A 175 -16.31 5.28 -8.03
C TRP A 175 -17.04 4.00 -8.40
N LEU A 176 -17.14 3.06 -7.46
CA LEU A 176 -17.75 1.75 -7.66
C LEU A 176 -18.69 1.41 -6.50
N PRO A 177 -20.01 1.35 -6.69
CA PRO A 177 -20.91 0.81 -5.67
C PRO A 177 -20.59 -0.68 -5.44
N LEU A 178 -20.58 -1.10 -4.17
CA LEU A 178 -20.30 -2.47 -3.77
C LEU A 178 -20.97 -2.80 -2.44
N ASP A 179 -22.08 -3.54 -2.51
CA ASP A 179 -22.83 -4.04 -1.34
C ASP A 179 -22.32 -5.43 -0.93
N GLN A 180 -21.06 -5.48 -0.46
CA GLN A 180 -20.42 -6.67 0.11
C GLN A 180 -19.48 -6.26 1.25
N GLU A 181 -19.24 -7.18 2.20
CA GLU A 181 -18.17 -7.00 3.17
C GLU A 181 -16.80 -7.16 2.48
N VAL A 182 -15.94 -6.15 2.60
CA VAL A 182 -14.58 -6.13 2.05
C VAL A 182 -13.56 -6.20 3.19
N TYR A 183 -12.64 -7.15 3.10
CA TYR A 183 -11.56 -7.34 4.08
C TYR A 183 -10.29 -6.58 3.69
N ALA A 184 -9.95 -6.58 2.39
CA ALA A 184 -8.80 -5.90 1.82
C ALA A 184 -9.06 -5.54 0.36
N MET A 185 -8.42 -4.47 -0.11
CA MET A 185 -8.28 -4.17 -1.54
C MET A 185 -6.84 -3.73 -1.82
N ASP A 186 -6.39 -3.92 -3.06
CA ASP A 186 -5.13 -3.36 -3.57
C ASP A 186 -5.26 -3.11 -5.07
N TYR A 187 -4.45 -2.19 -5.59
CA TYR A 187 -4.50 -1.74 -6.98
C TYR A 187 -3.21 -2.16 -7.70
N ASN A 188 -3.38 -2.84 -8.84
CA ASN A 188 -2.31 -3.21 -9.74
C ASN A 188 -2.12 -2.13 -10.81
N PRO A 189 -1.09 -1.27 -10.72
CA PRO A 189 -0.87 -0.20 -11.69
C PRO A 189 -0.36 -0.71 -13.05
N LEU A 190 0.11 -1.96 -13.14
CA LEU A 190 0.53 -2.56 -14.41
C LEU A 190 -0.65 -3.10 -15.22
N GLU A 191 -1.79 -3.36 -14.57
CA GLU A 191 -3.04 -3.84 -15.19
C GLU A 191 -4.15 -2.76 -15.22
N ASP A 192 -3.94 -1.58 -14.62
CA ASP A 192 -5.01 -0.58 -14.32
C ASP A 192 -6.23 -1.22 -13.63
N ARG A 193 -5.97 -2.08 -12.64
CA ARG A 193 -6.99 -2.97 -12.06
C ARG A 193 -7.01 -2.92 -10.53
N LEU A 194 -8.20 -2.65 -9.98
CA LEU A 194 -8.47 -2.82 -8.55
C LEU A 194 -8.88 -4.27 -8.27
N TYR A 195 -8.22 -4.89 -7.30
CA TYR A 195 -8.57 -6.18 -6.71
C TYR A 195 -9.16 -6.00 -5.32
N VAL A 196 -10.18 -6.79 -4.99
CA VAL A 196 -10.94 -6.69 -3.73
C VAL A 196 -11.19 -8.09 -3.17
N ALA A 197 -10.70 -8.36 -1.96
CA ALA A 197 -11.05 -9.55 -1.19
C ALA A 197 -12.34 -9.25 -0.43
N ALA A 198 -13.44 -9.79 -0.93
CA ALA A 198 -14.77 -9.70 -0.35
C ALA A 198 -15.18 -11.03 0.29
N GLN A 199 -16.33 -11.04 0.97
CA GLN A 199 -16.86 -12.25 1.59
C GLN A 199 -16.98 -13.41 0.58
N TYR A 200 -16.14 -14.44 0.78
CA TYR A 200 -15.98 -15.65 -0.05
C TYR A 200 -15.45 -15.47 -1.48
N ASN A 201 -15.09 -14.26 -1.93
CA ASN A 201 -14.71 -14.01 -3.32
C ASN A 201 -13.52 -13.05 -3.45
N LEU A 202 -12.64 -13.30 -4.42
CA LEU A 202 -11.77 -12.28 -4.98
C LEU A 202 -12.50 -11.63 -6.15
N LEU A 203 -12.71 -10.32 -6.07
CA LEU A 203 -13.32 -9.52 -7.11
C LEU A 203 -12.26 -8.67 -7.79
N TYR A 204 -12.47 -8.36 -9.07
CA TYR A 204 -11.77 -7.28 -9.75
C TYR A 204 -12.75 -6.43 -10.55
N HIS A 205 -12.40 -5.17 -10.72
CA HIS A 205 -13.16 -4.24 -11.55
C HIS A 205 -12.50 -4.08 -12.92
N GLU A 206 -13.29 -4.19 -13.99
CA GLU A 206 -12.86 -3.94 -15.36
C GLU A 206 -14.00 -3.33 -16.18
N SER A 207 -13.72 -2.33 -17.02
CA SER A 207 -14.68 -1.73 -17.96
C SER A 207 -16.04 -1.29 -17.36
N GLY A 208 -16.08 -0.91 -16.09
CA GLY A 208 -17.30 -0.47 -15.41
C GLY A 208 -18.10 -1.60 -14.74
N GLN A 209 -17.57 -2.82 -14.67
CA GLN A 209 -18.25 -4.00 -14.12
C GLN A 209 -17.36 -4.78 -13.14
N TRP A 210 -18.01 -5.50 -12.21
CA TRP A 210 -17.36 -6.41 -11.27
C TRP A 210 -17.29 -7.83 -11.85
N TYR A 211 -16.13 -8.47 -11.71
CA TYR A 211 -15.86 -9.85 -12.10
C TYR A 211 -15.27 -10.63 -10.93
N THR A 212 -15.54 -11.94 -10.87
CA THR A 212 -14.92 -12.84 -9.88
C THR A 212 -13.64 -13.45 -10.45
N GLU A 213 -12.52 -13.23 -9.78
CA GLU A 213 -11.27 -13.93 -10.01
C GLU A 213 -11.30 -15.27 -9.28
N THR A 214 -11.00 -16.37 -9.98
CA THR A 214 -11.15 -17.73 -9.44
C THR A 214 -9.80 -18.28 -9.00
N VAL A 215 -9.55 -18.30 -7.69
CA VAL A 215 -8.35 -18.90 -7.12
C VAL A 215 -8.53 -20.42 -6.99
N PRO A 216 -7.71 -21.28 -7.65
CA PRO A 216 -7.95 -22.72 -7.66
C PRO A 216 -7.83 -23.38 -6.27
N ASN A 217 -8.82 -24.21 -5.92
CA ASN A 217 -8.88 -24.99 -4.68
C ASN A 217 -8.84 -24.17 -3.37
N VAL A 218 -9.28 -22.91 -3.41
CA VAL A 218 -9.37 -22.02 -2.25
C VAL A 218 -10.83 -21.79 -1.88
N GLN A 219 -11.13 -21.79 -0.58
CA GLN A 219 -12.48 -21.50 -0.04
C GLN A 219 -12.54 -20.17 0.72
N GLN A 220 -11.42 -19.68 1.26
CA GLN A 220 -11.36 -18.45 2.04
C GLN A 220 -10.16 -17.60 1.62
N ILE A 221 -10.39 -16.30 1.49
CA ILE A 221 -9.35 -15.30 1.24
C ILE A 221 -9.42 -14.30 2.39
N TYR A 222 -8.34 -14.19 3.14
CA TYR A 222 -8.25 -13.34 4.33
C TYR A 222 -7.72 -11.94 3.99
N CYS A 223 -6.78 -11.88 3.05
CA CYS A 223 -6.07 -10.67 2.65
C CYS A 223 -5.53 -10.83 1.22
N LEU A 224 -5.28 -9.71 0.54
CA LEU A 224 -4.60 -9.66 -0.75
C LEU A 224 -3.53 -8.56 -0.74
N ALA A 225 -2.50 -8.72 -1.56
CA ALA A 225 -1.44 -7.75 -1.75
C ALA A 225 -0.92 -7.78 -3.19
N VAL A 226 -0.64 -6.62 -3.77
CA VAL A 226 0.00 -6.52 -5.08
C VAL A 226 1.42 -5.96 -4.91
N ASP A 227 2.41 -6.72 -5.38
CA ASP A 227 3.73 -6.14 -5.64
C ASP A 227 3.61 -5.22 -6.86
N ARG A 228 3.57 -3.91 -6.61
CA ARG A 228 3.38 -2.87 -7.64
C ARG A 228 4.56 -2.75 -8.61
N THR A 229 5.68 -3.43 -8.35
CA THR A 229 6.86 -3.44 -9.25
C THR A 229 6.84 -4.59 -10.25
N THR A 230 6.30 -5.75 -9.86
CA THR A 230 6.21 -6.94 -10.71
C THR A 230 4.80 -7.19 -11.24
N GLY A 231 3.77 -6.63 -10.60
CA GLY A 231 2.36 -6.90 -10.88
C GLY A 231 1.84 -8.19 -10.23
N ILE A 232 2.66 -8.91 -9.46
CA ILE A 232 2.25 -10.16 -8.81
C ILE A 232 1.20 -9.87 -7.74
N LEU A 233 0.05 -10.53 -7.86
CA LEU A 233 -1.01 -10.52 -6.87
C LEU A 233 -0.88 -11.75 -5.95
N ALA A 234 -0.62 -11.53 -4.67
CA ALA A 234 -0.67 -12.56 -3.65
C ALA A 234 -2.02 -12.50 -2.89
N VAL A 235 -2.55 -13.66 -2.52
CA VAL A 235 -3.67 -13.79 -1.58
C VAL A 235 -3.33 -14.75 -0.45
N ALA A 236 -3.68 -14.38 0.77
CA ALA A 236 -3.57 -15.21 1.95
C ALA A 236 -4.86 -16.03 2.12
N THR A 237 -4.74 -17.36 2.20
CA THR A 237 -5.87 -18.31 2.15
C THR A 237 -5.75 -19.39 3.22
N GLU A 238 -6.78 -20.24 3.36
CA GLU A 238 -6.72 -21.37 4.30
C GLU A 238 -5.66 -22.43 3.94
N GLN A 239 -5.16 -22.42 2.70
CA GLN A 239 -4.11 -23.33 2.21
C GLN A 239 -2.69 -22.72 2.25
N GLY A 240 -2.55 -21.45 2.65
CA GLY A 240 -1.31 -20.66 2.55
C GLY A 240 -1.45 -19.51 1.56
N ILE A 241 -0.33 -19.06 0.98
CA ILE A 241 -0.34 -17.99 -0.04
C ILE A 241 -0.49 -18.59 -1.43
N MET A 242 -1.41 -18.04 -2.22
CA MET A 242 -1.48 -18.23 -3.67
C MET A 242 -1.00 -16.95 -4.34
N GLU A 243 -0.23 -17.10 -5.42
CA GLU A 243 0.31 -16.01 -6.22
C GLU A 243 -0.24 -16.10 -7.65
N LYS A 244 -0.63 -14.96 -8.23
CA LYS A 244 -0.97 -14.81 -9.64
C LYS A 244 0.15 -14.06 -10.34
N GLU A 245 0.77 -14.72 -11.31
CA GLU A 245 1.85 -14.20 -12.15
C GLU A 245 1.55 -14.60 -13.61
N ASP A 246 1.70 -13.67 -14.56
CA ASP A 246 1.33 -13.85 -15.98
C ASP A 246 -0.09 -14.40 -16.23
N GLY A 247 -1.02 -14.15 -15.30
CA GLY A 247 -2.39 -14.65 -15.35
C GLY A 247 -2.61 -16.05 -14.75
N GLU A 248 -1.56 -16.78 -14.36
CA GLU A 248 -1.65 -18.11 -13.77
C GLU A 248 -1.55 -18.08 -12.23
N TRP A 249 -2.46 -18.80 -11.57
CA TRP A 249 -2.42 -19.00 -10.12
C TRP A 249 -1.51 -20.18 -9.73
N ARG A 250 -0.59 -19.96 -8.79
CA ARG A 250 0.30 -20.99 -8.22
C ARG A 250 0.41 -20.85 -6.70
N PRO A 251 0.50 -21.95 -5.94
CA PRO A 251 0.80 -21.87 -4.51
C PRO A 251 2.25 -21.41 -4.31
N LEU A 252 2.48 -20.50 -3.37
CA LEU A 252 3.81 -20.11 -2.94
C LEU A 252 4.55 -21.34 -2.38
N ALA A 253 5.68 -21.71 -2.98
CA ALA A 253 6.45 -22.89 -2.59
C ALA A 253 7.00 -22.79 -1.15
N ALA A 254 7.36 -21.58 -0.73
CA ALA A 254 7.84 -21.27 0.61
C ALA A 254 6.71 -21.36 1.65
N LYS A 255 6.65 -22.48 2.38
CA LYS A 255 5.67 -22.68 3.45
C LYS A 255 5.93 -21.76 4.64
N ALA A 256 4.92 -20.97 5.00
CA ALA A 256 4.94 -20.17 6.23
C ALA A 256 4.93 -21.08 7.49
N PRO A 257 5.44 -20.61 8.65
CA PRO A 257 5.49 -21.42 9.87
C PRO A 257 4.11 -21.69 10.48
N GLU A 258 3.13 -20.86 10.15
CA GLU A 258 1.72 -20.97 10.51
C GLU A 258 0.86 -20.35 9.39
N LYS A 259 -0.47 -20.45 9.48
CA LYS A 259 -1.39 -19.82 8.52
C LYS A 259 -1.28 -18.30 8.61
N LEU A 260 -0.96 -17.65 7.50
CA LEU A 260 -0.93 -16.18 7.41
C LEU A 260 -2.35 -15.65 7.15
N ILE A 261 -2.74 -14.62 7.90
CA ILE A 261 -4.03 -13.93 7.80
C ILE A 261 -3.92 -12.57 7.11
N VAL A 262 -2.74 -11.93 7.17
CA VAL A 262 -2.41 -10.70 6.44
C VAL A 262 -1.12 -10.96 5.66
N VAL A 263 -1.04 -10.43 4.44
CA VAL A 263 0.16 -10.42 3.59
C VAL A 263 0.32 -9.01 3.01
N ALA A 264 1.56 -8.55 2.85
CA ALA A 264 1.89 -7.29 2.19
C ALA A 264 3.24 -7.42 1.44
N PRO A 265 3.49 -6.61 0.40
CA PRO A 265 4.75 -6.66 -0.33
C PRO A 265 5.93 -6.40 0.60
N GLY A 266 7.01 -7.16 0.42
CA GLY A 266 8.27 -6.90 1.11
C GLY A 266 9.05 -5.75 0.46
N ALA A 267 10.22 -5.46 1.02
CA ALA A 267 11.17 -4.51 0.47
C ALA A 267 12.61 -5.05 0.63
N GLY A 268 13.55 -4.51 -0.15
CA GLY A 268 14.95 -4.90 -0.10
C GLY A 268 15.14 -6.39 -0.43
N PRO A 269 15.64 -7.24 0.50
CA PRO A 269 15.77 -8.67 0.27
C PRO A 269 14.44 -9.45 0.44
N TYR A 270 13.43 -8.85 1.07
CA TYR A 270 12.19 -9.55 1.40
C TYR A 270 11.18 -9.45 0.24
N ARG A 271 10.64 -10.58 -0.18
CA ARG A 271 9.59 -10.65 -1.23
C ARG A 271 8.21 -10.35 -0.66
N TRP A 272 7.90 -10.95 0.50
CA TRP A 272 6.64 -10.77 1.22
C TRP A 272 6.89 -10.59 2.70
N VAL A 273 5.99 -9.87 3.36
CA VAL A 273 5.83 -9.86 4.81
C VAL A 273 4.40 -10.29 5.13
N GLY A 274 4.18 -10.96 6.27
CA GLY A 274 2.87 -11.46 6.64
C GLY A 274 2.68 -11.55 8.15
N ILE A 275 1.42 -11.67 8.57
CA ILE A 275 1.01 -11.86 9.98
C ILE A 275 0.31 -13.21 10.09
N GLY A 276 0.78 -14.05 11.02
CA GLY A 276 0.23 -15.38 11.33
C GLY A 276 -1.05 -15.34 12.17
N GLU A 277 -1.71 -16.49 12.31
CA GLU A 277 -2.88 -16.64 13.19
C GLU A 277 -2.57 -16.50 14.69
N SER A 278 -1.33 -16.81 15.10
CA SER A 278 -0.75 -16.44 16.41
C SER A 278 -0.33 -14.96 16.48
N ALA A 279 -0.78 -14.15 15.51
CA ALA A 279 -0.44 -12.77 15.23
C ALA A 279 1.05 -12.47 14.97
N PHE A 280 1.97 -13.43 14.98
CA PHE A 280 3.39 -13.13 14.75
C PHE A 280 3.66 -12.61 13.34
N VAL A 281 4.52 -11.60 13.24
CA VAL A 281 5.02 -11.05 11.97
C VAL A 281 6.13 -11.96 11.43
N TYR A 282 6.08 -12.26 10.13
CA TYR A 282 7.11 -13.01 9.41
C TYR A 282 7.50 -12.29 8.12
N ALA A 283 8.75 -12.43 7.70
CA ALA A 283 9.23 -11.97 6.39
C ALA A 283 9.88 -13.11 5.60
N LEU A 284 9.65 -13.11 4.29
CA LEU A 284 10.13 -14.10 3.33
C LEU A 284 11.36 -13.57 2.59
N THR A 285 12.50 -14.23 2.75
CA THR A 285 13.72 -14.05 1.95
C THR A 285 14.22 -15.42 1.51
N ASP A 286 14.74 -15.55 0.29
CA ASP A 286 15.36 -16.80 -0.23
C ASP A 286 14.52 -18.07 0.01
N ASP A 287 13.23 -18.03 -0.33
CA ASP A 287 12.22 -19.07 -0.10
C ASP A 287 12.04 -19.54 1.36
N LYS A 288 12.51 -18.75 2.33
CA LYS A 288 12.42 -19.04 3.76
C LYS A 288 11.71 -17.92 4.52
N TRP A 289 10.59 -18.29 5.13
CA TRP A 289 9.94 -17.44 6.14
C TRP A 289 10.77 -17.41 7.42
N THR A 290 10.99 -16.20 7.94
CA THR A 290 11.65 -15.95 9.22
C THR A 290 10.77 -15.02 10.05
N LYS A 291 10.74 -15.24 11.37
CA LYS A 291 9.98 -14.36 12.27
C LYS A 291 10.66 -12.99 12.33
N TRP A 292 9.89 -11.92 12.17
CA TRP A 292 10.35 -10.55 12.38
C TRP A 292 10.54 -10.31 13.88
N ASN A 293 11.64 -9.64 14.25
CA ASN A 293 12.01 -9.39 15.65
C ASN A 293 11.57 -7.99 16.11
#